data_AF-A0A7W1AH20-F1
#
_entry.id   AF-A0A7W1AH20-F1
#
_cell.length_a   1.000
_cell.length_b   1.000
_cell.length_c   1.000
_cell.angle_alpha   90.00
_cell.angle_beta   90.00
_cell.angle_gamma   90.00
#
_symmetry.space_group_name_H-M   'P 1'
#
loop_
_entity.id
_entity.type
_entity.pdbx_description
1 polymer ?
#
loop_
_entity_poly.entity_id
_entity_poly.type
_entity_poly.pdbx_seq_one_letter_code
_entity_poly.pdbx_strand_id
1 'polypeptide(L)'
;MVYAHSIRTELTHEAWAREFTRLAQDHWTPERTLELTGGKALEIVPADAPLLLRSLGLLHRDASMPPHEVRKFLQINHVVRVMRSAIAELSAAYPVLRFVDAGCGRSYLTMLLAWCAKHRWGQRIEVLGVDRNADLIEVCRERTRMAELDDVVRFEACSVDELVVDGTVHGVFGLHACDTATCDAIALGIRLDAHLIAVAPCCQAELARGWSALTGEGAFAPIWRMPHLRRETGAHLTDAMRVLLLRAAGYEVTAMEFIAAEHTKKNTLIRALRRGSPDPGARAEYEALVMATGGVGIRLASGLYRRPLMNKPNWWNQDHDGAWDRVKDAMKRDWEQTKSDLTGGRKGTDLDQDVGDTVKQAAGKDPVPPMSQKTPDDKDWNSVEEEHRYGVGARSQHGDTDWDEGIESKLKEEWNDLKSGRTWDEVKTSVRRGWDKARK
;
A
#
# COMPACT_ATOMS: atom_id res chain seq x y z
N MET A 1 -55.19 23.38 -13.54
CA MET A 1 -56.09 22.21 -13.38
C MET A 1 -55.69 21.17 -14.41
N VAL A 2 -55.29 20.00 -13.91
CA VAL A 2 -55.42 18.65 -14.50
C VAL A 2 -54.84 18.38 -15.90
N TYR A 3 -53.62 17.85 -15.91
CA TYR A 3 -53.23 16.60 -16.59
C TYR A 3 -52.21 15.96 -15.61
N ALA A 4 -52.52 15.05 -14.69
CA ALA A 4 -53.23 13.78 -14.80
C ALA A 4 -52.74 12.94 -15.99
N HIS A 5 -51.51 12.42 -15.85
CA HIS A 5 -51.20 11.02 -16.12
C HIS A 5 -50.29 10.52 -14.99
N SER A 6 -50.91 10.26 -13.84
CA SER A 6 -50.34 9.45 -12.78
C SER A 6 -50.41 7.98 -13.21
N ILE A 7 -49.41 7.50 -13.93
CA ILE A 7 -49.10 6.06 -13.96
C ILE A 7 -47.58 5.92 -13.96
N ARG A 8 -47.00 5.91 -12.76
CA ARG A 8 -45.96 4.93 -12.45
C ARG A 8 -46.31 4.42 -11.07
N THR A 9 -47.08 3.33 -11.07
CA THR A 9 -46.96 2.31 -10.04
C THR A 9 -45.49 2.19 -9.66
N GLU A 10 -45.19 2.21 -8.36
CA GLU A 10 -43.87 1.87 -7.85
C GLU A 10 -43.55 0.47 -8.37
N LEU A 11 -42.89 0.39 -9.52
CA LEU A 11 -42.31 -0.85 -10.00
C LEU A 11 -41.34 -1.24 -8.90
N THR A 12 -41.53 -2.44 -8.34
CA THR A 12 -40.48 -3.05 -7.53
C THR A 12 -39.18 -2.98 -8.32
N HIS A 13 -38.05 -2.84 -7.63
CA HIS A 13 -36.75 -2.73 -8.30
C HIS A 13 -36.56 -3.84 -9.35
N GLU A 14 -36.98 -5.07 -9.06
CA GLU A 14 -37.00 -6.19 -10.01
C GLU A 14 -37.83 -5.92 -11.28
N ALA A 15 -39.02 -5.34 -11.14
CA ALA A 15 -39.89 -5.05 -12.28
C ALA A 15 -39.30 -3.95 -13.17
N TRP A 16 -38.69 -2.94 -12.55
CA TRP A 16 -37.92 -1.92 -13.26
C TRP A 16 -36.69 -2.52 -13.97
N ALA A 17 -35.94 -3.39 -13.29
CA ALA A 17 -34.73 -4.03 -13.82
C ALA A 17 -35.03 -4.92 -15.03
N ARG A 18 -36.10 -5.71 -14.98
CA ARG A 18 -36.58 -6.52 -16.11
C ARG A 18 -36.96 -5.65 -17.31
N GLU A 19 -37.75 -4.60 -17.08
CA GLU A 19 -38.21 -3.72 -18.16
C GLU A 19 -37.05 -2.92 -18.78
N PHE A 20 -36.13 -2.41 -17.96
CA PHE A 20 -34.95 -1.69 -18.46
C PHE A 20 -34.01 -2.61 -19.25
N THR A 21 -33.83 -3.86 -18.80
CA THR A 21 -33.05 -4.87 -19.53
C THR A 21 -33.67 -5.14 -20.90
N ARG A 22 -34.99 -5.34 -20.98
CA ARG A 22 -35.71 -5.53 -22.25
C ARG A 22 -35.54 -4.32 -23.17
N LEU A 23 -35.71 -3.10 -22.64
CA LEU A 23 -35.51 -1.86 -23.40
C LEU A 23 -34.10 -1.75 -23.97
N ALA A 24 -33.08 -2.12 -23.19
CA ALA A 24 -31.70 -2.11 -23.65
C ALA A 24 -31.43 -3.17 -24.74
N GLN A 25 -31.97 -4.38 -24.60
CA GLN A 25 -31.84 -5.43 -25.60
C GLN A 25 -32.53 -5.04 -26.93
N ASP A 26 -33.70 -4.39 -26.86
CA ASP A 26 -34.39 -3.85 -28.03
C ASP A 26 -33.59 -2.71 -28.69
N HIS A 27 -32.95 -1.84 -27.89
CA HIS A 27 -32.17 -0.71 -28.39
C HIS A 27 -30.82 -1.12 -28.98
N TRP A 28 -30.13 -2.09 -28.37
CA TRP A 28 -28.77 -2.50 -28.70
C TRP A 28 -28.75 -3.77 -29.54
N THR A 29 -29.17 -3.64 -30.79
CA THR A 29 -29.09 -4.72 -31.78
C THR A 29 -27.63 -5.11 -32.06
N PRO A 30 -27.37 -6.28 -32.69
CA PRO A 30 -26.04 -6.68 -33.11
C PRO A 30 -25.32 -5.61 -33.95
N GLU A 31 -26.03 -4.93 -34.85
CA GLU A 31 -25.47 -3.89 -35.73
C GLU A 31 -25.04 -2.66 -34.94
N ARG A 32 -25.89 -2.16 -34.02
CA ARG A 32 -25.54 -1.01 -33.16
C ARG A 32 -24.41 -1.32 -32.20
N THR A 33 -24.38 -2.55 -31.68
CA THR A 33 -23.29 -3.02 -30.83
C THR A 33 -21.98 -3.12 -31.62
N LEU A 34 -22.03 -3.58 -32.87
CA LEU A 34 -20.87 -3.63 -33.75
C LEU A 34 -20.34 -2.22 -34.07
N GLU A 35 -21.23 -1.27 -34.34
CA GLU A 35 -20.89 0.13 -34.56
C GLU A 35 -20.21 0.75 -33.34
N LEU A 36 -20.79 0.58 -32.14
CA LEU A 36 -20.23 1.10 -30.89
C LEU A 36 -18.84 0.53 -30.58
N THR A 37 -18.67 -0.78 -30.78
CA THR A 37 -17.44 -1.49 -30.42
C THR A 37 -16.36 -1.40 -31.49
N GLY A 38 -16.71 -0.98 -32.70
CA GLY A 38 -15.82 -1.03 -33.87
C GLY A 38 -15.37 -2.46 -34.19
N GLY A 39 -16.24 -3.45 -33.97
CA GLY A 39 -15.94 -4.88 -34.18
C GLY A 39 -15.10 -5.55 -33.09
N LYS A 40 -14.76 -4.86 -32.01
CA LYS A 40 -13.97 -5.44 -30.90
C LYS A 40 -14.85 -6.28 -29.99
N ALA A 41 -14.37 -7.47 -29.63
CA ALA A 41 -14.99 -8.29 -28.58
C ALA A 41 -14.71 -7.67 -27.20
N LEU A 42 -15.67 -6.91 -26.68
CA LEU A 42 -15.61 -6.31 -25.35
C LEU A 42 -16.23 -7.24 -24.29
N GLU A 43 -15.74 -7.15 -23.05
CA GLU A 43 -16.28 -7.94 -21.93
C GLU A 43 -17.68 -7.47 -21.52
N ILE A 44 -17.88 -6.15 -21.58
CA ILE A 44 -19.09 -5.46 -21.16
C ILE A 44 -19.68 -4.77 -22.37
N VAL A 45 -20.87 -5.21 -22.77
CA VAL A 45 -21.65 -4.60 -23.85
C VAL A 45 -23.03 -4.19 -23.35
N PRO A 46 -23.66 -3.14 -23.93
CA PRO A 46 -24.89 -2.60 -23.37
C PRO A 46 -26.09 -3.56 -23.30
N ALA A 47 -26.23 -4.48 -24.25
CA ALA A 47 -27.31 -5.47 -24.25
C ALA A 47 -27.16 -6.50 -23.11
N ASP A 48 -25.92 -6.83 -22.74
CA ASP A 48 -25.60 -7.85 -21.72
C ASP A 48 -25.55 -7.25 -20.31
N ALA A 49 -25.05 -6.02 -20.18
CA ALA A 49 -24.80 -5.35 -18.89
C ALA A 49 -25.62 -4.05 -18.67
N PRO A 50 -26.92 -4.01 -19.00
CA PRO A 50 -27.66 -2.75 -19.02
C PRO A 50 -27.79 -2.09 -17.65
N LEU A 51 -28.04 -2.87 -16.59
CA LEU A 51 -28.18 -2.36 -15.23
C LEU A 51 -26.86 -1.80 -14.69
N LEU A 52 -25.75 -2.51 -14.94
CA LEU A 52 -24.40 -2.04 -14.62
C LEU A 52 -24.13 -0.70 -15.30
N LEU A 53 -24.26 -0.62 -16.62
CA LEU A 53 -23.94 0.61 -17.35
C LEU A 53 -24.89 1.77 -16.98
N ARG A 54 -26.16 1.47 -16.66
CA ARG A 54 -27.11 2.46 -16.17
C ARG A 54 -26.73 2.97 -14.79
N SER A 55 -26.32 2.10 -13.87
CA SER A 55 -25.87 2.48 -12.52
C SER A 55 -24.60 3.35 -12.55
N LEU A 56 -23.71 3.08 -13.52
CA LEU A 56 -22.49 3.85 -13.75
C LEU A 56 -22.74 5.19 -14.49
N GLY A 57 -23.98 5.47 -14.89
CA GLY A 57 -24.38 6.67 -15.60
C GLY A 57 -23.99 6.69 -17.07
N LEU A 58 -23.65 5.54 -17.67
CA LEU A 58 -23.25 5.43 -19.07
C LEU A 58 -24.45 5.24 -20.01
N LEU A 59 -25.52 4.62 -19.52
CA LEU A 59 -26.80 4.55 -20.25
C LEU A 59 -27.81 5.55 -19.72
N HIS A 60 -28.58 6.15 -20.62
CA HIS A 60 -29.73 6.98 -20.34
C HIS A 60 -30.97 6.17 -19.94
N ARG A 61 -32.06 6.87 -19.59
CA ARG A 61 -33.34 6.23 -19.20
C ARG A 61 -34.01 5.46 -20.33
N ASP A 62 -33.69 5.80 -21.57
CA ASP A 62 -34.12 5.15 -22.81
C ASP A 62 -33.15 4.04 -23.27
N ALA A 63 -32.21 3.64 -22.40
CA ALA A 63 -31.12 2.71 -22.66
C ALA A 63 -30.10 3.13 -23.73
N SER A 64 -30.18 4.35 -24.28
CA SER A 64 -29.16 4.86 -25.20
C SER A 64 -27.86 5.26 -24.49
N MET A 65 -26.75 5.28 -25.22
CA MET A 65 -25.46 5.81 -24.74
C MET A 65 -25.16 7.10 -25.50
N PRO A 66 -25.03 8.25 -24.83
CA PRO A 66 -24.72 9.49 -25.51
C PRO A 66 -23.27 9.49 -26.02
N PRO A 67 -22.95 10.20 -27.12
CA PRO A 67 -21.62 10.17 -27.73
C PRO A 67 -20.45 10.52 -26.78
N HIS A 68 -20.69 11.39 -25.79
CA HIS A 68 -19.67 11.79 -24.82
C HIS A 68 -19.32 10.68 -23.81
N GLU A 69 -20.21 9.70 -23.59
CA GLU A 69 -19.96 8.55 -22.70
C GLU A 69 -19.23 7.41 -23.40
N VAL A 70 -19.24 7.34 -24.74
CA VAL A 70 -18.59 6.27 -25.53
C VAL A 70 -17.10 6.17 -25.20
N ARG A 71 -16.41 7.31 -25.05
CA ARG A 71 -14.98 7.32 -24.68
C ARG A 71 -14.75 6.61 -23.35
N LYS A 72 -15.57 6.92 -22.35
CA LYS A 72 -15.46 6.33 -21.01
C LYS A 72 -15.85 4.85 -21.02
N PHE A 73 -16.88 4.48 -21.79
CA PHE A 73 -17.27 3.09 -22.02
C PHE A 73 -16.12 2.23 -22.58
N LEU A 74 -15.37 2.75 -23.56
CA LEU A 74 -14.21 2.05 -24.10
C LEU A 74 -13.06 1.97 -23.08
N GLN A 75 -12.84 3.03 -22.29
CA GLN A 75 -11.84 3.03 -21.23
C GLN A 75 -12.12 1.97 -20.16
N ILE A 76 -13.36 1.88 -19.67
CA ILE A 76 -13.71 0.88 -18.64
C ILE A 76 -13.51 -0.56 -19.13
N ASN A 77 -13.86 -0.85 -20.38
CA ASN A 77 -13.65 -2.16 -20.98
C ASN A 77 -12.16 -2.49 -21.13
N HIS A 78 -11.35 -1.50 -21.51
CA HIS A 78 -9.91 -1.68 -21.58
C HIS A 78 -9.30 -2.00 -20.21
N VAL A 79 -9.73 -1.30 -19.15
CA VAL A 79 -9.27 -1.58 -17.79
C VAL A 79 -9.61 -3.00 -17.36
N VAL A 80 -10.85 -3.46 -17.59
CA VAL A 80 -11.26 -4.85 -17.29
C VAL A 80 -10.37 -5.85 -18.04
N ARG A 81 -10.07 -5.60 -19.31
CA ARG A 81 -9.20 -6.46 -20.13
C ARG A 81 -7.78 -6.56 -19.55
N VAL A 82 -7.21 -5.45 -19.08
CA VAL A 82 -5.88 -5.45 -18.44
C VAL A 82 -5.89 -6.31 -17.16
N MET A 83 -6.94 -6.17 -16.35
CA MET A 83 -7.10 -6.91 -15.09
C MET A 83 -7.41 -8.40 -15.28
N ARG A 84 -8.07 -8.78 -16.39
CA ARG A 84 -8.50 -10.16 -16.67
C ARG A 84 -7.36 -11.17 -16.56
N SER A 85 -6.17 -10.85 -17.06
CA SER A 85 -5.03 -11.77 -17.01
C SER A 85 -4.61 -12.14 -15.58
N ALA A 86 -4.57 -11.14 -14.69
CA ALA A 86 -4.19 -11.34 -13.29
C ALA A 86 -5.29 -12.07 -12.51
N ILE A 87 -6.57 -11.77 -12.80
CA ILE A 87 -7.71 -12.44 -12.17
C ILE A 87 -7.78 -13.90 -12.60
N ALA A 88 -7.60 -14.20 -13.89
CA ALA A 88 -7.63 -15.57 -14.41
C ALA A 88 -6.58 -16.48 -13.76
N GLU A 89 -5.40 -15.93 -13.46
CA GLU A 89 -4.37 -16.67 -12.74
C GLU A 89 -4.79 -17.02 -11.31
N LEU A 90 -5.37 -16.07 -10.57
CA LEU A 90 -5.88 -16.33 -9.23
C LEU A 90 -7.07 -17.28 -9.23
N SER A 91 -7.96 -17.17 -10.23
CA SER A 91 -9.11 -18.05 -10.43
C SER A 91 -8.72 -19.52 -10.58
N ALA A 92 -7.54 -19.80 -11.14
CA ALA A 92 -7.04 -21.17 -11.28
C ALA A 92 -6.64 -21.80 -9.93
N ALA A 93 -6.26 -20.97 -8.95
CA ALA A 93 -5.82 -21.41 -7.62
C ALA A 93 -6.95 -21.34 -6.57
N TYR A 94 -7.90 -20.41 -6.72
CA TYR A 94 -8.86 -20.07 -5.67
C TYR A 94 -10.30 -20.08 -6.19
N PRO A 95 -11.19 -20.90 -5.61
CA PRO A 95 -12.58 -21.00 -6.05
C PRO A 95 -13.40 -19.74 -5.74
N VAL A 96 -13.02 -18.97 -4.72
CA VAL A 96 -13.62 -17.68 -4.36
C VAL A 96 -12.52 -16.64 -4.24
N LEU A 97 -12.60 -15.58 -5.04
CA LEU A 97 -11.67 -14.46 -4.97
C LEU A 97 -12.21 -13.37 -4.05
N ARG A 98 -11.32 -12.80 -3.24
CA ARG A 98 -11.65 -11.74 -2.27
C ARG A 98 -10.76 -10.56 -2.54
N PHE A 99 -11.33 -9.42 -2.88
CA PHE A 99 -10.61 -8.23 -3.25
C PHE A 99 -10.97 -7.03 -2.38
N VAL A 100 -9.99 -6.14 -2.20
CA VAL A 100 -10.22 -4.81 -1.61
C VAL A 100 -9.89 -3.75 -2.66
N ASP A 101 -10.81 -2.81 -2.90
CA ASP A 101 -10.58 -1.61 -3.71
C ASP A 101 -10.31 -0.42 -2.77
N ALA A 102 -9.03 -0.10 -2.59
CA ALA A 102 -8.55 0.91 -1.66
C ALA A 102 -8.64 2.31 -2.30
N GLY A 103 -9.50 3.16 -1.74
CA GLY A 103 -9.83 4.46 -2.32
C GLY A 103 -10.76 4.31 -3.52
N CYS A 104 -11.84 3.54 -3.36
CA CYS A 104 -12.71 3.13 -4.47
C CYS A 104 -13.46 4.30 -5.15
N GLY A 105 -13.56 5.46 -4.49
CA GLY A 105 -14.18 6.66 -5.05
C GLY A 105 -15.62 6.42 -5.50
N ARG A 106 -15.87 6.43 -6.81
CA ARG A 106 -17.20 6.16 -7.40
C ARG A 106 -17.41 4.69 -7.82
N SER A 107 -16.46 3.81 -7.48
CA SER A 107 -16.55 2.35 -7.55
C SER A 107 -16.79 1.75 -8.93
N TYR A 108 -16.34 2.44 -9.99
CA TYR A 108 -16.44 1.92 -11.35
C TYR A 108 -15.72 0.57 -11.46
N LEU A 109 -14.42 0.51 -11.14
CA LEU A 109 -13.66 -0.73 -11.26
C LEU A 109 -14.27 -1.87 -10.42
N THR A 110 -14.56 -1.59 -9.15
CA THR A 110 -15.20 -2.54 -8.22
C THR A 110 -16.41 -3.21 -8.87
N MET A 111 -17.35 -2.42 -9.39
CA MET A 111 -18.57 -2.94 -10.00
C MET A 111 -18.31 -3.67 -11.33
N LEU A 112 -17.39 -3.16 -12.15
CA LEU A 112 -17.03 -3.77 -13.44
C LEU A 112 -16.40 -5.16 -13.25
N LEU A 113 -15.45 -5.29 -12.32
CA LEU A 113 -14.79 -6.56 -12.03
C LEU A 113 -15.76 -7.57 -11.40
N ALA A 114 -16.60 -7.11 -10.46
CA ALA A 114 -17.61 -7.96 -9.84
C ALA A 114 -18.62 -8.49 -10.88
N TRP A 115 -19.12 -7.61 -11.75
CA TRP A 115 -20.05 -8.01 -12.81
C TRP A 115 -19.42 -8.98 -13.80
N CYS A 116 -18.20 -8.70 -14.29
CA CYS A 116 -17.50 -9.60 -15.21
C CYS A 116 -17.22 -10.97 -14.58
N ALA A 117 -16.75 -11.01 -13.33
CA ALA A 117 -16.52 -12.26 -12.63
C ALA A 117 -17.81 -13.08 -12.49
N LYS A 118 -18.90 -12.45 -12.03
CA LYS A 118 -20.20 -13.09 -11.79
C LYS A 118 -20.89 -13.55 -13.09
N HIS A 119 -20.92 -12.71 -14.12
CA HIS A 119 -21.76 -12.93 -15.31
C HIS A 119 -21.00 -13.35 -16.57
N ARG A 120 -19.68 -13.14 -16.64
CA ARG A 120 -18.88 -13.44 -17.86
C ARG A 120 -17.86 -14.53 -17.65
N TRP A 121 -17.19 -14.54 -16.50
CA TRP A 121 -16.07 -15.46 -16.25
C TRP A 121 -16.46 -16.67 -15.39
N GLY A 122 -17.65 -16.66 -14.79
CA GLY A 122 -18.10 -17.74 -13.91
C GLY A 122 -17.28 -17.86 -12.62
N GLN A 123 -16.63 -16.77 -12.20
CA GLN A 123 -15.77 -16.71 -11.03
C GLN A 123 -16.55 -16.17 -9.83
N ARG A 124 -16.55 -16.91 -8.72
CA ARG A 124 -17.09 -16.38 -7.46
C ARG A 124 -16.13 -15.31 -6.92
N ILE A 125 -16.69 -14.16 -6.57
CA ILE A 125 -15.93 -12.99 -6.14
C ILE A 125 -16.64 -12.31 -4.99
N GLU A 126 -15.86 -11.74 -4.08
CA GLU A 126 -16.30 -10.83 -3.03
C GLU A 126 -15.40 -9.59 -3.12
N VAL A 127 -15.97 -8.40 -3.26
CA VAL A 127 -15.21 -7.16 -3.36
C VAL A 127 -15.63 -6.20 -2.25
N LEU A 128 -14.67 -5.70 -1.50
CA LEU A 128 -14.85 -4.65 -0.51
C LEU A 128 -14.28 -3.33 -1.03
N GLY A 129 -15.13 -2.38 -1.35
CA GLY A 129 -14.72 -1.01 -1.68
C GLY A 129 -14.56 -0.16 -0.42
N VAL A 130 -13.45 0.55 -0.30
CA VAL A 130 -13.14 1.37 0.88
C VAL A 130 -12.83 2.80 0.46
N ASP A 131 -13.49 3.76 1.08
CA ASP A 131 -13.21 5.19 0.92
C ASP A 131 -13.58 5.95 2.20
N ARG A 132 -12.82 6.99 2.55
CA ARG A 132 -13.10 7.81 3.74
C ARG A 132 -14.37 8.65 3.62
N ASN A 133 -14.87 8.87 2.40
CA ASN A 133 -16.03 9.72 2.15
C ASN A 133 -17.33 8.91 2.26
N ALA A 134 -18.04 9.07 3.38
CA ALA A 134 -19.30 8.37 3.64
C ALA A 134 -20.40 8.65 2.59
N ASP A 135 -20.48 9.88 2.05
CA ASP A 135 -21.47 10.24 1.03
C ASP A 135 -21.20 9.50 -0.29
N LEU A 136 -19.92 9.40 -0.69
CA LEU A 136 -19.55 8.60 -1.87
C LEU A 136 -19.86 7.12 -1.66
N ILE A 137 -19.59 6.60 -0.46
CA ILE A 137 -19.88 5.22 -0.11
C ILE A 137 -21.38 4.90 -0.20
N GLU A 138 -22.25 5.81 0.24
CA GLU A 138 -23.69 5.59 0.11
C GLU A 138 -24.15 5.59 -1.36
N VAL A 139 -23.60 6.48 -2.18
CA VAL A 139 -23.83 6.45 -3.63
C VAL A 139 -23.36 5.14 -4.24
N CYS A 140 -22.24 4.57 -3.78
CA CYS A 140 -21.73 3.29 -4.27
C CYS A 140 -22.64 2.12 -3.88
N ARG A 141 -23.20 2.13 -2.66
CA ARG A 141 -24.19 1.13 -2.22
C ARG A 141 -25.45 1.18 -3.06
N GLU A 142 -25.98 2.38 -3.32
CA GLU A 142 -27.15 2.57 -4.18
C GLU A 142 -26.92 2.04 -5.60
N ARG A 143 -25.78 2.39 -6.21
CA ARG A 143 -25.42 1.90 -7.54
C ARG A 143 -25.29 0.38 -7.59
N THR A 144 -24.74 -0.20 -6.54
CA THR A 144 -24.52 -1.65 -6.43
C THR A 144 -25.83 -2.40 -6.29
N ARG A 145 -26.77 -1.90 -5.50
CA ARG A 145 -28.15 -2.40 -5.43
C ARG A 145 -28.86 -2.25 -6.78
N MET A 146 -28.72 -1.09 -7.44
CA MET A 146 -29.27 -0.85 -8.78
C MET A 146 -28.75 -1.85 -9.83
N ALA A 147 -27.49 -2.26 -9.72
CA ALA A 147 -26.82 -3.18 -10.62
C ALA A 147 -26.95 -4.67 -10.22
N GLU A 148 -27.66 -4.99 -9.13
CA GLU A 148 -27.85 -6.36 -8.62
C GLU A 148 -26.52 -7.09 -8.27
N LEU A 149 -25.61 -6.34 -7.65
CA LEU A 149 -24.27 -6.80 -7.24
C LEU A 149 -24.04 -6.75 -5.73
N ASP A 150 -25.05 -6.43 -4.93
CA ASP A 150 -24.96 -6.25 -3.47
C ASP A 150 -24.77 -7.57 -2.70
N ASP A 151 -24.92 -8.71 -3.37
CA ASP A 151 -24.56 -10.04 -2.87
C ASP A 151 -23.04 -10.30 -2.89
N VAL A 152 -22.31 -9.64 -3.79
CA VAL A 152 -20.86 -9.84 -4.01
C VAL A 152 -20.00 -8.60 -3.77
N VAL A 153 -20.61 -7.41 -3.68
CA VAL A 153 -19.89 -6.15 -3.44
C VAL A 153 -20.40 -5.48 -2.17
N ARG A 154 -19.47 -5.09 -1.30
CA ARG A 154 -19.73 -4.32 -0.08
C ARG A 154 -18.89 -3.06 -0.04
N PHE A 155 -19.31 -2.09 0.77
CA PHE A 155 -18.60 -0.83 0.94
C PHE A 155 -18.48 -0.40 2.40
N GLU A 156 -17.30 0.09 2.75
CA GLU A 156 -16.97 0.62 4.07
C GLU A 156 -16.46 2.05 3.99
N ALA A 157 -17.01 2.90 4.87
CA ALA A 157 -16.61 4.30 4.99
C ALA A 157 -15.54 4.43 6.09
N CYS A 158 -14.30 4.11 5.75
CA CYS A 158 -13.17 4.17 6.68
C CYS A 158 -11.87 4.55 5.94
N SER A 159 -10.81 4.85 6.70
CA SER A 159 -9.49 5.01 6.12
C SER A 159 -8.86 3.64 5.84
N VAL A 160 -8.02 3.57 4.81
CA VAL A 160 -7.29 2.34 4.42
C VAL A 160 -6.41 1.82 5.57
N ASP A 161 -5.86 2.72 6.37
CA ASP A 161 -4.98 2.38 7.51
C ASP A 161 -5.77 1.71 8.65
N GLU A 162 -7.04 2.09 8.86
CA GLU A 162 -7.92 1.55 9.90
C GLU A 162 -8.66 0.28 9.47
N LEU A 163 -8.63 -0.05 8.17
CA LEU A 163 -9.33 -1.21 7.65
C LEU A 163 -8.81 -2.49 8.29
N VAL A 164 -9.74 -3.26 8.86
CA VAL A 164 -9.54 -4.62 9.34
C VAL A 164 -10.43 -5.54 8.51
N VAL A 165 -9.81 -6.51 7.85
CA VAL A 165 -10.54 -7.50 7.03
C VAL A 165 -10.28 -8.88 7.61
N ASP A 166 -11.35 -9.62 7.86
CA ASP A 166 -11.26 -11.00 8.30
C ASP A 166 -11.00 -11.95 7.14
N GLY A 167 -10.05 -12.88 7.33
CA GLY A 167 -9.74 -13.94 6.37
C GLY A 167 -8.85 -13.50 5.20
N THR A 168 -8.68 -14.41 4.25
CA THR A 168 -7.73 -14.24 3.15
C THR A 168 -8.22 -13.20 2.14
N VAL A 169 -7.39 -12.17 1.89
CA VAL A 169 -7.56 -11.25 0.76
C VAL A 169 -6.64 -11.70 -0.37
N HIS A 170 -7.22 -12.00 -1.52
CA HIS A 170 -6.49 -12.47 -2.70
C HIS A 170 -5.89 -11.31 -3.50
N GLY A 171 -6.47 -10.11 -3.39
CA GLY A 171 -5.96 -8.96 -4.11
C GLY A 171 -6.39 -7.61 -3.57
N VAL A 172 -5.56 -6.61 -3.78
CA VAL A 172 -5.82 -5.21 -3.46
C VAL A 172 -5.65 -4.37 -4.72
N PHE A 173 -6.64 -3.52 -5.00
CA PHE A 173 -6.63 -2.58 -6.10
C PHE A 173 -6.60 -1.14 -5.59
N GLY A 174 -6.01 -0.24 -6.37
CA GLY A 174 -6.03 1.19 -6.11
C GLY A 174 -5.87 1.97 -7.41
N LEU A 175 -6.99 2.24 -8.09
CA LEU A 175 -6.98 2.98 -9.36
C LEU A 175 -7.34 4.45 -9.12
N HIS A 176 -6.51 5.36 -9.64
CA HIS A 176 -6.61 6.80 -9.36
C HIS A 176 -6.42 7.18 -7.89
N ALA A 177 -5.80 6.31 -7.08
CA ALA A 177 -5.30 6.68 -5.77
C ALA A 177 -4.14 7.66 -5.96
N CYS A 178 -4.39 8.96 -5.83
CA CYS A 178 -3.37 9.99 -6.09
C CYS A 178 -2.43 10.19 -4.89
N ASP A 179 -1.22 10.64 -5.20
CA ASP A 179 -0.13 10.92 -4.27
C ASP A 179 0.13 9.73 -3.33
N THR A 180 0.08 9.94 -2.01
CA THR A 180 0.33 8.92 -1.00
C THR A 180 -0.75 7.84 -0.93
N ALA A 181 -1.95 8.05 -1.48
CA ALA A 181 -3.00 7.03 -1.45
C ALA A 181 -2.59 5.74 -2.20
N THR A 182 -1.75 5.86 -3.24
CA THR A 182 -1.14 4.67 -3.88
C THR A 182 -0.24 3.91 -2.88
N CYS A 183 0.53 4.65 -2.06
CA CYS A 183 1.40 4.05 -1.05
C CYS A 183 0.57 3.32 0.01
N ASP A 184 -0.54 3.91 0.46
CA ASP A 184 -1.41 3.30 1.46
C ASP A 184 -2.07 2.02 0.91
N ALA A 185 -2.51 2.02 -0.37
CA ALA A 185 -3.04 0.81 -1.03
C ALA A 185 -1.99 -0.31 -1.18
N ILE A 186 -0.75 0.03 -1.53
CA ILE A 186 0.35 -0.95 -1.59
C ILE A 186 0.65 -1.50 -0.20
N ALA A 187 0.74 -0.63 0.82
CA ALA A 187 1.01 -1.04 2.19
C ALA A 187 -0.10 -1.96 2.73
N LEU A 188 -1.36 -1.66 2.42
CA LEU A 188 -2.48 -2.54 2.74
C LEU A 188 -2.32 -3.92 2.08
N GLY A 189 -2.00 -3.95 0.78
CA GLY A 189 -1.79 -5.20 0.05
C GLY A 189 -0.70 -6.08 0.66
N ILE A 190 0.43 -5.47 1.05
CA ILE A 190 1.53 -6.18 1.71
C ILE A 190 1.10 -6.66 3.11
N ARG A 191 0.44 -5.79 3.91
CA ARG A 191 -0.05 -6.12 5.26
C ARG A 191 -1.04 -7.28 5.26
N LEU A 192 -1.88 -7.38 4.23
CA LEU A 192 -2.85 -8.45 4.07
C LEU A 192 -2.30 -9.71 3.38
N ASP A 193 -0.99 -9.75 3.09
CA ASP A 193 -0.35 -10.83 2.32
C ASP A 193 -1.08 -11.11 0.99
N ALA A 194 -1.61 -10.07 0.35
CA ALA A 194 -2.41 -10.21 -0.85
C ALA A 194 -1.61 -10.84 -2.00
N HIS A 195 -2.23 -11.74 -2.76
CA HIS A 195 -1.57 -12.42 -3.88
C HIS A 195 -1.35 -11.48 -5.07
N LEU A 196 -2.24 -10.51 -5.23
CA LEU A 196 -2.20 -9.50 -6.29
C LEU A 196 -2.33 -8.09 -5.69
N ILE A 197 -1.41 -7.20 -6.05
CA ILE A 197 -1.56 -5.76 -5.83
C ILE A 197 -1.58 -5.10 -7.20
N ALA A 198 -2.61 -4.34 -7.54
CA ALA A 198 -2.65 -3.60 -8.80
C ALA A 198 -3.07 -2.15 -8.58
N VAL A 199 -2.14 -1.22 -8.83
CA VAL A 199 -2.36 0.21 -8.60
C VAL A 199 -2.03 1.02 -9.84
N ALA A 200 -2.85 2.03 -10.13
CA ALA A 200 -2.63 2.98 -11.22
C ALA A 200 -2.39 4.38 -10.64
N PRO A 201 -1.12 4.79 -10.45
CA PRO A 201 -0.78 6.08 -9.88
C PRO A 201 -1.14 7.21 -10.87
N CYS A 202 -1.93 8.20 -10.44
CA CYS A 202 -2.42 9.30 -11.29
C CYS A 202 -1.59 10.59 -11.20
N CYS A 203 -1.47 11.13 -9.98
CA CYS A 203 -0.72 12.36 -9.70
C CYS A 203 0.20 12.07 -8.52
N GLN A 204 1.43 12.59 -8.54
CA GLN A 204 2.41 12.33 -7.48
C GLN A 204 3.19 13.61 -7.20
N ALA A 205 3.26 13.99 -5.94
CA ALA A 205 3.95 15.19 -5.50
C ALA A 205 4.87 14.94 -4.30
N GLU A 206 4.73 13.81 -3.61
CA GLU A 206 5.52 13.46 -2.43
C GLU A 206 7.03 13.69 -2.59
N LEU A 207 7.68 12.99 -3.53
CA LEU A 207 9.12 13.11 -3.73
C LEU A 207 9.51 14.52 -4.20
N ALA A 208 8.70 15.12 -5.08
CA ALA A 208 8.91 16.47 -5.57
C ALA A 208 8.80 17.54 -4.46
N ARG A 209 7.95 17.33 -3.45
CA ARG A 209 7.85 18.19 -2.25
C ARG A 209 9.11 18.07 -1.41
N GLY A 210 9.59 16.85 -1.14
CA GLY A 210 10.83 16.66 -0.39
C GLY A 210 12.04 17.27 -1.10
N TRP A 211 12.18 17.06 -2.41
CA TRP A 211 13.22 17.72 -3.21
C TRP A 211 13.13 19.24 -3.26
N SER A 212 11.94 19.82 -3.04
CA SER A 212 11.79 21.27 -3.04
C SER A 212 12.45 21.96 -1.86
N ALA A 213 12.65 21.24 -0.76
CA ALA A 213 13.34 21.72 0.42
C ALA A 213 14.86 21.51 0.38
N LEU A 214 15.37 20.78 -0.62
CA LEU A 214 16.80 20.51 -0.74
C LEU A 214 17.55 21.75 -1.24
N THR A 215 18.61 22.09 -0.52
CA THR A 215 19.61 23.10 -0.89
C THR A 215 20.94 22.40 -1.08
N GLY A 216 21.60 22.53 -2.24
CA GLY A 216 22.92 21.92 -2.41
C GLY A 216 23.40 21.72 -3.85
N GLU A 217 24.59 21.15 -3.94
CA GLU A 217 25.28 20.71 -5.16
C GLU A 217 25.12 19.18 -5.33
N GLY A 218 25.10 18.69 -6.58
CA GLY A 218 24.93 17.27 -6.87
C GLY A 218 24.30 17.03 -8.25
N ALA A 219 24.40 15.79 -8.75
CA ALA A 219 23.94 15.44 -10.11
C ALA A 219 22.44 15.71 -10.34
N PHE A 220 21.62 15.58 -9.29
CA PHE A 220 20.18 15.83 -9.35
C PHE A 220 19.77 17.29 -9.05
N ALA A 221 20.70 18.14 -8.58
CA ALA A 221 20.40 19.52 -8.22
C ALA A 221 19.77 20.36 -9.37
N PRO A 222 20.15 20.19 -10.65
CA PRO A 222 19.45 20.86 -11.76
C PRO A 222 17.97 20.51 -11.85
N ILE A 223 17.59 19.26 -11.54
CA ILE A 223 16.19 18.79 -11.55
C ILE A 223 15.44 19.39 -10.35
N TRP A 224 16.03 19.36 -9.15
CA TRP A 224 15.41 19.90 -7.94
C TRP A 224 15.04 21.39 -8.07
N ARG A 225 15.84 22.18 -8.79
CA ARG A 225 15.64 23.63 -8.96
C ARG A 225 14.54 24.01 -9.94
N MET A 226 14.15 23.11 -10.85
CA MET A 226 13.17 23.41 -11.91
C MET A 226 11.82 22.80 -11.56
N PRO A 227 10.80 23.57 -11.11
CA PRO A 227 9.57 23.01 -10.54
C PRO A 227 8.84 22.01 -11.44
N HIS A 228 8.80 22.26 -12.75
CA HIS A 228 8.17 21.35 -13.70
C HIS A 228 8.94 20.03 -13.82
N LEU A 229 10.25 20.07 -14.07
CA LEU A 229 11.08 18.86 -14.16
C LEU A 229 11.11 18.09 -12.83
N ARG A 230 11.20 18.80 -11.70
CA ARG A 230 11.11 18.22 -10.36
C ARG A 230 9.84 17.40 -10.18
N ARG A 231 8.69 17.92 -10.65
CA ARG A 231 7.40 17.24 -10.53
C ARG A 231 7.33 16.00 -11.43
N GLU A 232 7.68 16.12 -12.71
CA GLU A 232 7.60 14.99 -13.65
C GLU A 232 8.60 13.89 -13.28
N THR A 233 9.86 14.25 -13.01
CA THR A 233 10.88 13.28 -12.59
C THR A 233 10.54 12.66 -11.24
N GLY A 234 10.06 13.46 -10.28
CA GLY A 234 9.64 12.96 -8.97
C GLY A 234 8.52 11.95 -9.08
N ALA A 235 7.57 12.15 -10.01
CA ALA A 235 6.47 11.23 -10.23
C ALA A 235 6.94 9.86 -10.77
N HIS A 236 7.90 9.82 -11.69
CA HIS A 236 8.46 8.57 -12.20
C HIS A 236 9.35 7.86 -11.18
N LEU A 237 10.20 8.60 -10.46
CA LEU A 237 11.06 8.01 -9.43
C LEU A 237 10.27 7.48 -8.23
N THR A 238 9.14 8.11 -7.90
CA THR A 238 8.21 7.56 -6.90
C THR A 238 7.69 6.17 -7.32
N ASP A 239 7.35 5.97 -8.59
CA ASP A 239 6.88 4.66 -9.07
C ASP A 239 8.01 3.62 -9.10
N ALA A 240 9.23 4.02 -9.48
CA ALA A 240 10.41 3.16 -9.38
C ALA A 240 10.66 2.72 -7.93
N MET A 241 10.59 3.65 -6.97
CA MET A 241 10.71 3.35 -5.54
C MET A 241 9.62 2.37 -5.06
N ARG A 242 8.37 2.53 -5.50
CA ARG A 242 7.28 1.58 -5.19
C ARG A 242 7.55 0.18 -5.73
N VAL A 243 8.04 0.08 -6.96
CA VAL A 243 8.41 -1.20 -7.58
C VAL A 243 9.50 -1.89 -6.77
N LEU A 244 10.55 -1.16 -6.38
CA LEU A 244 11.64 -1.70 -5.57
C LEU A 244 11.16 -2.16 -4.19
N LEU A 245 10.28 -1.40 -3.54
CA LEU A 245 9.72 -1.77 -2.23
C LEU A 245 8.79 -2.98 -2.31
N LEU A 246 7.99 -3.11 -3.37
CA LEU A 246 7.18 -4.31 -3.62
C LEU A 246 8.05 -5.55 -3.89
N ARG A 247 9.12 -5.42 -4.67
CA ARG A 247 10.10 -6.50 -4.88
C ARG A 247 10.79 -6.89 -3.57
N ALA A 248 11.20 -5.91 -2.78
CA ALA A 248 11.74 -6.15 -1.45
C ALA A 248 10.75 -6.87 -0.52
N ALA A 249 9.44 -6.68 -0.73
CA ALA A 249 8.39 -7.41 -0.02
C ALA A 249 8.05 -8.80 -0.61
N GLY A 250 8.77 -9.28 -1.62
CA GLY A 250 8.61 -10.62 -2.19
C GLY A 250 7.64 -10.72 -3.37
N TYR A 251 7.28 -9.60 -3.97
CA TYR A 251 6.43 -9.57 -5.15
C TYR A 251 7.26 -9.59 -6.45
N GLU A 252 6.80 -10.35 -7.43
CA GLU A 252 7.16 -10.12 -8.82
C GLU A 252 6.36 -8.91 -9.33
N VAL A 253 7.06 -7.87 -9.79
CA VAL A 253 6.42 -6.60 -10.14
C VAL A 253 6.61 -6.28 -11.61
N THR A 254 5.51 -5.90 -12.27
CA THR A 254 5.49 -5.36 -13.62
C THR A 254 4.91 -3.94 -13.58
N ALA A 255 5.65 -2.95 -14.08
CA ALA A 255 5.13 -1.62 -14.38
C ALA A 255 4.89 -1.53 -15.89
N MET A 256 3.64 -1.34 -16.31
CA MET A 256 3.26 -1.39 -17.73
C MET A 256 2.37 -0.21 -18.11
N GLU A 257 2.25 0.05 -19.41
CA GLU A 257 1.27 1.01 -19.92
C GLU A 257 -0.15 0.51 -19.68
N PHE A 258 -0.94 1.32 -18.97
CA PHE A 258 -2.28 1.05 -18.54
C PHE A 258 -3.31 1.43 -19.58
N ILE A 259 -3.21 2.63 -20.15
CA ILE A 259 -4.11 3.19 -21.16
C ILE A 259 -3.22 4.01 -22.10
N ALA A 260 -3.56 4.06 -23.39
CA ALA A 260 -2.80 4.83 -24.37
C ALA A 260 -2.58 6.29 -23.92
N ALA A 261 -1.36 6.81 -24.12
CA ALA A 261 -0.90 8.11 -23.63
C ALA A 261 -1.77 9.31 -24.08
N GLU A 262 -2.53 9.16 -25.16
CA GLU A 262 -3.49 10.14 -25.68
C GLU A 262 -4.64 10.42 -24.68
N HIS A 263 -4.82 9.55 -23.69
CA HIS A 263 -5.89 9.64 -22.69
C HIS A 263 -5.42 10.15 -21.34
N THR A 264 -4.14 9.98 -20.99
CA THR A 264 -3.55 10.49 -19.75
C THR A 264 -2.04 10.61 -19.88
N LYS A 265 -1.47 11.73 -19.38
CA LYS A 265 -0.01 11.93 -19.32
C LYS A 265 0.68 10.91 -18.40
N LYS A 266 -0.06 10.33 -17.44
CA LYS A 266 0.42 9.28 -16.57
C LYS A 266 -0.41 8.02 -16.79
N ASN A 267 0.20 7.02 -17.41
CA ASN A 267 -0.42 5.80 -17.90
C ASN A 267 0.23 4.55 -17.30
N THR A 268 0.75 4.58 -16.09
CA THR A 268 1.41 3.41 -15.49
C THR A 268 0.42 2.60 -14.66
N LEU A 269 0.36 1.28 -14.90
CA LEU A 269 -0.19 0.29 -13.98
C LEU A 269 0.97 -0.49 -13.35
N ILE A 270 1.06 -0.45 -12.03
CA ILE A 270 1.97 -1.30 -11.26
C ILE A 270 1.17 -2.52 -10.83
N ARG A 271 1.54 -3.69 -11.37
CA ARG A 271 0.99 -4.99 -11.00
C ARG A 271 2.05 -5.79 -10.26
N ALA A 272 1.73 -6.26 -9.07
CA ALA A 272 2.60 -7.06 -8.24
C ALA A 272 1.92 -8.39 -7.91
N LEU A 273 2.58 -9.50 -8.22
CA LEU A 273 2.12 -10.86 -7.92
C LEU A 273 3.05 -11.49 -6.87
N ARG A 274 2.47 -12.07 -5.83
CA ARG A 274 3.25 -12.72 -4.76
C ARG A 274 3.73 -14.08 -5.26
N ARG A 275 4.99 -14.15 -5.73
CA ARG A 275 5.58 -15.35 -6.33
C ARG A 275 6.84 -15.88 -5.66
N GLY A 276 7.46 -15.10 -4.77
CA GLY A 276 8.80 -15.40 -4.30
C GLY A 276 9.05 -15.04 -2.85
N SER A 277 10.31 -15.21 -2.45
CA SER A 277 10.83 -14.67 -1.20
C SER A 277 11.15 -13.18 -1.37
N PRO A 278 11.15 -12.39 -0.28
CA PRO A 278 11.71 -11.04 -0.25
C PRO A 278 13.03 -10.93 -1.01
N ASP A 279 13.22 -9.87 -1.80
CA ASP A 279 14.46 -9.57 -2.54
C ASP A 279 15.28 -8.49 -1.79
N PRO A 280 16.31 -8.86 -1.00
CA PRO A 280 17.16 -7.91 -0.31
C PRO A 280 18.00 -7.03 -1.27
N GLY A 281 18.19 -7.45 -2.52
CA GLY A 281 18.85 -6.65 -3.55
C GLY A 281 17.99 -5.46 -3.94
N ALA A 282 16.69 -5.68 -4.17
CA ALA A 282 15.73 -4.60 -4.46
C ALA A 282 15.66 -3.56 -3.33
N ARG A 283 15.87 -4.02 -2.09
CA ARG A 283 15.97 -3.16 -0.92
C ARG A 283 17.18 -2.22 -1.00
N ALA A 284 18.35 -2.78 -1.26
CA ALA A 284 19.59 -2.00 -1.41
C ALA A 284 19.50 -1.02 -2.61
N GLU A 285 18.88 -1.45 -3.72
CA GLU A 285 18.62 -0.57 -4.88
C GLU A 285 17.73 0.62 -4.50
N TYR A 286 16.68 0.43 -3.68
CA TYR A 286 15.85 1.52 -3.19
C TYR A 286 16.67 2.53 -2.37
N GLU A 287 17.49 2.05 -1.44
CA GLU A 287 18.31 2.91 -0.58
C GLU A 287 19.37 3.67 -1.39
N ALA A 288 20.02 2.99 -2.34
CA ALA A 288 20.94 3.62 -3.27
C ALA A 288 20.26 4.70 -4.12
N LEU A 289 19.03 4.46 -4.60
CA LEU A 289 18.25 5.44 -5.35
C LEU A 289 17.88 6.66 -4.49
N VAL A 290 17.46 6.46 -3.25
CA VAL A 290 17.19 7.54 -2.29
C VAL A 290 18.45 8.39 -2.09
N MET A 291 19.59 7.76 -1.82
CA MET A 291 20.86 8.47 -1.62
C MET A 291 21.30 9.24 -2.88
N ALA A 292 21.26 8.61 -4.04
CA ALA A 292 21.65 9.22 -5.32
C ALA A 292 20.76 10.42 -5.71
N THR A 293 19.53 10.46 -5.19
CA THR A 293 18.54 11.51 -5.52
C THR A 293 18.34 12.55 -4.42
N GLY A 294 19.23 12.61 -3.43
CA GLY A 294 19.25 13.67 -2.41
C GLY A 294 18.72 13.26 -1.04
N GLY A 295 18.65 11.96 -0.76
CA GLY A 295 18.32 11.43 0.58
C GLY A 295 16.84 11.46 0.95
N VAL A 296 15.94 11.77 0.00
CA VAL A 296 14.50 11.87 0.24
C VAL A 296 13.82 10.56 -0.17
N GLY A 297 13.16 9.90 0.78
CA GLY A 297 12.34 8.70 0.55
C GLY A 297 10.85 9.00 0.30
N ILE A 298 10.05 7.93 0.25
CA ILE A 298 8.58 8.00 0.08
C ILE A 298 7.86 7.37 1.29
N ARG A 299 6.61 7.78 1.58
CA ARG A 299 5.82 7.27 2.73
C ARG A 299 5.68 5.75 2.75
N LEU A 300 5.59 5.11 1.59
CA LEU A 300 5.48 3.65 1.51
C LEU A 300 6.62 2.96 2.27
N ALA A 301 7.84 3.47 2.11
CA ALA A 301 9.00 2.96 2.80
C ALA A 301 8.80 3.03 4.32
N SER A 302 8.47 4.21 4.86
CA SER A 302 8.19 4.39 6.29
C SER A 302 7.09 3.46 6.81
N GLY A 303 6.03 3.24 6.02
CA GLY A 303 4.93 2.34 6.37
C GLY A 303 5.31 0.87 6.37
N LEU A 304 6.19 0.43 5.45
CA LEU A 304 6.68 -0.96 5.41
C LEU A 304 7.71 -1.27 6.49
N TYR A 305 8.49 -0.28 6.91
CA TYR A 305 9.40 -0.46 8.04
C TYR A 305 8.71 -0.28 9.40
N ARG A 306 7.41 0.03 9.43
CA ARG A 306 6.62 -0.27 10.62
C ARG A 306 6.41 -1.79 10.63
N ARG A 307 7.45 -2.54 11.05
CA ARG A 307 7.13 -3.79 11.74
C ARG A 307 6.24 -3.37 12.92
N PRO A 308 4.99 -3.85 13.03
CA PRO A 308 4.27 -3.70 14.27
C PRO A 308 5.18 -4.31 15.35
N LEU A 309 5.37 -3.63 16.47
CA LEU A 309 5.81 -4.34 17.68
C LEU A 309 4.80 -5.48 17.83
N MET A 310 5.25 -6.73 17.65
CA MET A 310 4.37 -7.89 17.51
C MET A 310 3.38 -7.99 18.66
N ASN A 311 3.77 -7.48 19.84
CA ASN A 311 2.88 -7.07 20.91
C ASN A 311 3.39 -5.74 21.49
N LYS A 312 2.48 -4.85 21.88
CA LYS A 312 2.80 -3.56 22.50
C LYS A 312 2.45 -3.59 23.99
N PRO A 313 3.24 -2.94 24.87
CA PRO A 313 2.82 -2.73 26.25
C PRO A 313 1.49 -1.97 26.33
N ASN A 314 0.71 -2.19 27.39
CA ASN A 314 -0.61 -1.58 27.56
C ASN A 314 -0.58 -0.03 27.59
N TRP A 315 0.59 0.56 27.87
CA TRP A 315 0.80 2.01 27.88
C TRP A 315 1.18 2.59 26.50
N TRP A 316 1.45 1.75 25.50
CA TRP A 316 1.91 2.19 24.18
C TRP A 316 0.77 2.78 23.32
N ASN A 317 1.00 3.97 22.76
CA ASN A 317 0.03 4.70 21.94
C ASN A 317 0.70 5.34 20.69
N GLN A 318 -0.06 6.13 19.91
CA GLN A 318 0.46 6.76 18.68
C GLN A 318 1.61 7.75 18.90
N ASP A 319 1.70 8.40 20.07
CA ASP A 319 2.77 9.36 20.36
C ASP A 319 4.14 8.66 20.46
N HIS A 320 4.15 7.41 20.94
CA HIS A 320 5.35 6.57 21.01
C HIS A 320 5.83 6.15 19.61
N ASP A 321 4.91 5.83 18.71
CA ASP A 321 5.22 5.54 17.31
C ASP A 321 5.78 6.80 16.62
N GLY A 322 5.21 7.97 16.90
CA GLY A 322 5.72 9.25 16.41
C GLY A 322 7.09 9.64 16.98
N ALA A 323 7.41 9.25 18.23
CA ALA A 323 8.72 9.45 18.82
C ALA A 323 9.81 8.65 18.11
N TRP A 324 9.53 7.39 17.78
CA TRP A 324 10.39 6.53 16.98
C TRP A 324 10.63 7.11 15.58
N ASP A 325 9.57 7.52 14.89
CA ASP A 325 9.66 8.05 13.52
C ASP A 325 10.61 9.27 13.43
N ARG A 326 10.74 10.07 14.49
CA ARG A 326 11.66 11.24 14.55
C ARG A 326 13.13 10.87 14.69
N VAL A 327 13.44 9.77 15.38
CA VAL A 327 14.82 9.40 15.72
C VAL A 327 15.37 8.27 14.85
N LYS A 328 14.49 7.48 14.23
CA LYS A 328 14.85 6.30 13.42
C LYS A 328 15.92 6.59 12.37
N ASP A 329 15.72 7.62 11.55
CA ASP A 329 16.66 7.93 10.46
C ASP A 329 18.01 8.42 10.97
N ALA A 330 18.06 9.03 12.16
CA ALA A 330 19.32 9.39 12.82
C ALA A 330 20.01 8.14 13.36
N MET A 331 19.27 7.23 13.98
CA MET A 331 19.81 5.99 14.54
C MET A 331 20.27 5.01 13.46
N LYS A 332 19.55 4.91 12.33
CA LYS A 332 19.97 4.08 11.19
C LYS A 332 21.28 4.60 10.58
N ARG A 333 21.41 5.92 10.41
CA ARG A 333 22.66 6.53 9.94
C ARG A 333 23.82 6.33 10.92
N ASP A 334 23.56 6.49 12.21
CA ASP A 334 24.54 6.23 13.28
C ASP A 334 24.99 4.76 13.29
N TRP A 335 24.06 3.83 13.07
CA TRP A 335 24.34 2.39 12.92
C TRP A 335 25.18 2.07 11.68
N GLU A 336 24.79 2.61 10.52
CA GLU A 336 25.54 2.42 9.26
C GLU A 336 26.93 3.05 9.32
N GLN A 337 27.05 4.22 9.95
CA GLN A 337 28.32 4.89 10.21
C GLN A 337 29.18 4.09 11.19
N THR A 338 28.62 3.62 12.30
CA THR A 338 29.33 2.78 13.28
C THR A 338 29.80 1.48 12.63
N LYS A 339 28.97 0.85 11.79
CA LYS A 339 29.36 -0.33 11.00
C LYS A 339 30.48 0.00 9.99
N SER A 340 30.48 1.19 9.38
CA SER A 340 31.53 1.64 8.47
C SER A 340 32.85 1.95 9.18
N ASP A 341 32.79 2.65 10.32
CA ASP A 341 33.95 3.09 11.09
C ASP A 341 34.65 1.92 11.80
N LEU A 342 33.89 0.89 12.22
CA LEU A 342 34.41 -0.32 12.85
C LEU A 342 34.97 -1.34 11.84
N THR A 343 34.60 -1.24 10.56
CA THR A 343 35.06 -2.18 9.52
C THR A 343 36.27 -1.68 8.75
N GLY A 344 36.59 -0.38 8.75
CA GLY A 344 37.77 0.14 8.04
C GLY A 344 37.85 -0.30 6.56
N GLY A 345 36.70 -0.57 5.93
CA GLY A 345 36.62 -1.12 4.57
C GLY A 345 36.82 -2.65 4.41
N ARG A 346 36.91 -3.46 5.47
CA ARG A 346 36.85 -4.93 5.42
C ARG A 346 35.92 -5.49 6.51
N LYS A 347 35.20 -6.57 6.24
CA LYS A 347 34.28 -7.21 7.20
C LYS A 347 34.96 -7.42 8.56
N GLY A 348 34.61 -6.55 9.50
CA GLY A 348 35.11 -6.49 10.87
C GLY A 348 33.98 -6.85 11.83
N THR A 349 34.35 -7.68 12.81
CA THR A 349 33.51 -8.24 13.87
C THR A 349 33.38 -7.26 15.03
N ASP A 350 32.17 -7.11 15.56
CA ASP A 350 31.87 -6.39 16.80
C ASP A 350 32.42 -7.17 18.01
N LEU A 351 33.06 -6.45 18.92
CA LEU A 351 33.53 -6.94 20.21
C LEU A 351 32.86 -6.06 21.25
N ASP A 352 31.64 -6.45 21.62
CA ASP A 352 30.74 -5.82 22.58
C ASP A 352 31.51 -5.25 23.81
N GLN A 353 31.85 -3.95 23.79
CA GLN A 353 32.58 -3.29 24.86
C GLN A 353 31.91 -1.96 25.24
N ASP A 354 31.63 -1.80 26.53
CA ASP A 354 31.18 -0.54 27.15
C ASP A 354 32.36 0.20 27.80
N VAL A 355 32.21 1.52 28.00
CA VAL A 355 33.25 2.41 28.58
C VAL A 355 33.67 1.97 30.00
N GLY A 356 32.79 1.26 30.71
CA GLY A 356 33.08 0.70 32.04
C GLY A 356 34.03 -0.51 32.03
N ASP A 357 34.07 -1.28 30.96
CA ASP A 357 34.89 -2.51 30.87
C ASP A 357 36.32 -2.20 30.44
N THR A 358 36.50 -1.18 29.60
CA THR A 358 37.82 -0.63 29.25
C THR A 358 38.56 -0.11 30.49
N VAL A 359 37.84 0.49 31.45
CA VAL A 359 38.43 1.01 32.70
C VAL A 359 38.81 -0.12 33.67
N LYS A 360 38.04 -1.23 33.72
CA LYS A 360 38.37 -2.40 34.55
C LYS A 360 39.53 -3.23 34.00
N GLN A 361 39.68 -3.28 32.67
CA GLN A 361 40.82 -3.93 32.00
C GLN A 361 42.09 -3.08 32.06
N ALA A 362 42.00 -1.75 31.97
CA ALA A 362 43.13 -0.85 32.23
C ALA A 362 43.64 -0.92 33.68
N ALA A 363 42.77 -1.32 34.62
CA ALA A 363 43.11 -1.59 36.02
C ALA A 363 43.51 -3.05 36.31
N GLY A 364 43.58 -3.93 35.29
CA GLY A 364 44.13 -5.28 35.36
C GLY A 364 43.30 -6.33 36.11
N LYS A 365 41.98 -6.12 36.27
CA LYS A 365 41.14 -7.00 37.10
C LYS A 365 40.39 -8.12 36.37
N ASP A 366 40.28 -8.08 35.04
CA ASP A 366 39.64 -9.15 34.24
C ASP A 366 40.45 -9.47 32.95
N PRO A 367 40.53 -10.75 32.52
CA PRO A 367 41.25 -11.15 31.32
C PRO A 367 40.48 -10.82 30.02
N VAL A 368 41.24 -10.48 28.96
CA VAL A 368 40.73 -10.25 27.61
C VAL A 368 40.24 -11.57 26.99
N PRO A 369 39.04 -11.62 26.35
CA PRO A 369 38.54 -12.85 25.71
C PRO A 369 39.47 -13.34 24.57
N PRO A 370 39.62 -14.66 24.39
CA PRO A 370 40.48 -15.22 23.34
C PRO A 370 39.90 -14.98 21.93
N MET A 371 40.80 -14.69 20.98
CA MET A 371 40.52 -14.40 19.55
C MET A 371 39.69 -15.46 18.80
N SER A 372 39.45 -16.64 19.38
CA SER A 372 38.77 -17.76 18.72
C SER A 372 37.26 -17.85 19.00
N GLN A 373 36.69 -16.97 19.83
CA GLN A 373 35.23 -16.90 20.01
C GLN A 373 34.61 -16.01 18.92
N LYS A 374 33.73 -16.58 18.10
CA LYS A 374 32.86 -15.81 17.20
C LYS A 374 31.77 -15.12 18.03
N THR A 375 31.67 -13.80 17.92
CA THR A 375 30.53 -13.03 18.40
C THR A 375 29.28 -13.42 17.60
N PRO A 376 28.13 -13.71 18.25
CA PRO A 376 26.86 -13.72 17.56
C PRO A 376 26.52 -12.25 17.29
N ASP A 377 26.56 -11.81 16.02
CA ASP A 377 25.73 -10.73 15.44
C ASP A 377 26.43 -9.92 14.33
N ASP A 378 26.42 -10.46 13.10
CA ASP A 378 26.39 -9.66 11.87
C ASP A 378 24.92 -9.28 11.59
N LYS A 379 24.29 -8.60 12.56
CA LYS A 379 22.85 -8.30 12.52
C LYS A 379 22.54 -7.14 11.57
N ASP A 380 21.58 -7.34 10.68
CA ASP A 380 20.98 -6.31 9.83
C ASP A 380 20.22 -5.30 10.72
N TRP A 381 20.16 -4.02 10.32
CA TRP A 381 19.43 -2.96 11.07
C TRP A 381 17.99 -3.40 11.38
N ASN A 382 17.36 -4.10 10.43
CA ASN A 382 16.00 -4.60 10.58
C ASN A 382 15.82 -5.65 11.69
N SER A 383 16.92 -6.29 12.15
CA SER A 383 16.89 -7.29 13.22
C SER A 383 17.13 -6.72 14.62
N VAL A 384 17.47 -5.43 14.70
CA VAL A 384 17.64 -4.69 15.96
C VAL A 384 16.66 -3.52 16.07
N GLU A 385 15.88 -3.23 15.03
CA GLU A 385 15.01 -2.06 14.96
C GLU A 385 13.92 -2.09 16.04
N GLU A 386 13.35 -3.27 16.32
CA GLU A 386 12.25 -3.44 17.27
C GLU A 386 12.68 -3.11 18.70
N GLU A 387 13.89 -3.50 19.05
CA GLU A 387 14.50 -3.27 20.35
C GLU A 387 14.81 -1.78 20.55
N HIS A 388 15.40 -1.13 19.55
CA HIS A 388 15.65 0.32 19.58
C HIS A 388 14.34 1.11 19.66
N ARG A 389 13.32 0.69 18.90
CA ARG A 389 11.99 1.30 18.95
C ARG A 389 11.37 1.15 20.33
N TYR A 390 11.40 -0.04 20.92
CA TYR A 390 10.91 -0.27 22.28
C TYR A 390 11.62 0.65 23.29
N GLY A 391 12.95 0.77 23.20
CA GLY A 391 13.74 1.69 24.05
C GLY A 391 13.34 3.16 23.93
N VAL A 392 13.12 3.65 22.70
CA VAL A 392 12.65 5.02 22.45
C VAL A 392 11.25 5.25 23.03
N GLY A 393 10.34 4.29 22.84
CA GLY A 393 9.00 4.35 23.42
C GLY A 393 9.02 4.32 24.95
N ALA A 394 9.82 3.43 25.53
CA ALA A 394 10.04 3.34 26.97
C ALA A 394 10.55 4.68 27.54
N ARG A 395 11.51 5.33 26.88
CA ARG A 395 12.00 6.66 27.29
C ARG A 395 10.89 7.71 27.25
N SER A 396 10.10 7.71 26.18
CA SER A 396 8.97 8.64 26.04
C SER A 396 7.89 8.42 27.12
N GLN A 397 7.70 7.18 27.56
CA GLN A 397 6.73 6.82 28.59
C GLN A 397 7.22 7.15 30.01
N HIS A 398 8.51 6.93 30.29
CA HIS A 398 9.10 7.04 31.62
C HIS A 398 9.84 8.37 31.88
N GLY A 399 9.79 9.30 30.93
CA GLY A 399 10.24 10.69 31.10
C GLY A 399 11.74 10.82 31.41
N ASP A 400 12.09 11.81 32.24
CA ASP A 400 13.48 12.17 32.56
C ASP A 400 14.21 11.22 33.51
N THR A 401 13.62 10.08 33.86
CA THR A 401 14.22 9.06 34.73
C THR A 401 15.52 8.54 34.13
N ASP A 402 16.63 8.50 34.87
CA ASP A 402 17.87 7.89 34.37
C ASP A 402 17.73 6.36 34.29
N TRP A 403 18.56 5.72 33.46
CA TRP A 403 18.59 4.26 33.40
C TRP A 403 19.21 3.68 34.68
N ASP A 404 18.39 3.11 35.56
CA ASP A 404 18.79 2.41 36.79
C ASP A 404 18.30 0.94 36.82
N GLU A 405 18.67 0.19 37.87
CA GLU A 405 18.27 -1.22 38.02
C GLU A 405 16.74 -1.39 38.13
N GLY A 406 16.04 -0.38 38.64
CA GLY A 406 14.58 -0.40 38.81
C GLY A 406 13.85 -0.28 37.49
N ILE A 407 14.22 0.70 36.65
CA ILE A 407 13.64 0.86 35.32
C ILE A 407 14.02 -0.31 34.41
N GLU A 408 15.25 -0.80 34.50
CA GLU A 408 15.68 -1.96 33.73
C GLU A 408 14.87 -3.22 34.08
N SER A 409 14.67 -3.49 35.37
CA SER A 409 13.86 -4.64 35.82
C SER A 409 12.43 -4.55 35.33
N LYS A 410 11.85 -3.34 35.34
CA LYS A 410 10.50 -3.10 34.83
C LYS A 410 10.40 -3.34 33.31
N LEU A 411 11.34 -2.78 32.54
CA LEU A 411 11.35 -2.97 31.08
C LEU A 411 11.62 -4.44 30.72
N LYS A 412 12.40 -5.17 31.52
CA LYS A 412 12.60 -6.61 31.39
C LYS A 412 11.29 -7.40 31.56
N GLU A 413 10.54 -7.12 32.62
CA GLU A 413 9.24 -7.77 32.87
C GLU A 413 8.27 -7.49 31.72
N GLU A 414 8.15 -6.22 31.33
CA GLU A 414 7.28 -5.81 30.23
C GLU A 414 7.69 -6.46 28.90
N TRP A 415 8.98 -6.49 28.58
CA TRP A 415 9.49 -7.14 27.37
C TRP A 415 9.16 -8.64 27.32
N ASN A 416 9.30 -9.34 28.45
CA ASN A 416 8.97 -10.76 28.52
C ASN A 416 7.47 -11.02 28.32
N ASP A 417 6.62 -10.12 28.83
CA ASP A 417 5.16 -10.17 28.62
C ASP A 417 4.76 -9.96 27.16
N LEU A 418 5.58 -9.26 26.36
CA LEU A 418 5.35 -9.08 24.92
C LEU A 418 5.49 -10.39 24.13
N LYS A 419 6.07 -11.45 24.70
CA LYS A 419 6.30 -12.72 24.00
C LYS A 419 6.93 -12.51 22.61
N SER A 420 7.90 -11.61 22.52
CA SER A 420 8.56 -11.19 21.26
C SER A 420 9.37 -12.31 20.59
N GLY A 421 9.53 -13.46 21.25
CA GLY A 421 10.38 -14.56 20.80
C GLY A 421 11.87 -14.34 21.07
N ARG A 422 12.23 -13.20 21.71
CA ARG A 422 13.61 -12.87 22.12
C ARG A 422 13.67 -12.60 23.62
N THR A 423 14.71 -13.11 24.26
CA THR A 423 14.97 -12.90 25.69
C THR A 423 15.45 -11.48 25.97
N TRP A 424 15.22 -10.97 27.18
CA TRP A 424 15.72 -9.65 27.58
C TRP A 424 17.24 -9.50 27.41
N ASP A 425 18.00 -10.53 27.74
CA ASP A 425 19.46 -10.48 27.68
C ASP A 425 19.97 -10.33 26.23
N GLU A 426 19.20 -10.81 25.25
CA GLU A 426 19.50 -10.64 23.81
C GLU A 426 19.18 -9.24 23.28
N VAL A 427 18.39 -8.44 24.01
CA VAL A 427 17.84 -7.17 23.49
C VAL A 427 18.21 -5.96 24.33
N LYS A 428 18.57 -6.15 25.60
CA LYS A 428 18.84 -5.10 26.58
C LYS A 428 19.75 -4.00 26.03
N THR A 429 20.83 -4.39 25.33
CA THR A 429 21.79 -3.44 24.75
C THR A 429 21.15 -2.53 23.70
N SER A 430 20.37 -3.09 22.78
CA SER A 430 19.66 -2.32 21.74
C SER A 430 18.53 -1.48 22.31
N VAL A 431 17.81 -1.99 23.31
CA VAL A 431 16.79 -1.24 24.06
C VAL A 431 17.41 -0.03 24.77
N ARG A 432 18.54 -0.22 25.45
CA ARG A 432 19.25 0.86 26.13
C ARG A 432 19.77 1.93 25.17
N ARG A 433 20.30 1.52 24.01
CA ARG A 433 20.70 2.47 22.95
C ARG A 433 19.51 3.30 22.44
N GLY A 434 18.34 2.67 22.28
CA GLY A 434 17.10 3.38 21.95
C GLY A 434 16.70 4.39 23.04
N TRP A 435 16.78 3.99 24.30
CA TRP A 435 16.50 4.85 25.44
C TRP A 435 17.40 6.09 25.47
N ASP A 436 18.71 5.90 25.31
CA ASP A 436 19.70 6.97 25.38
C ASP A 436 19.60 7.94 24.19
N LYS A 437 19.29 7.47 22.99
CA LYS A 437 19.09 8.33 21.80
C LYS A 437 17.82 9.16 21.84
N ALA A 438 16.82 8.73 22.62
CA ALA A 438 15.60 9.49 22.86
C ALA A 438 15.77 10.59 23.93
N ARG A 439 16.93 10.69 24.58
CA ARG A 439 17.30 11.76 25.50
C ARG A 439 17.48 13.07 24.71
N LYS A 440 16.71 14.10 25.10
CA LYS A 440 16.82 15.45 24.54
C LYS A 440 18.12 16.13 24.95
#